data_AF-A0A520AEE4-F1
#
_entry.id   AF-A0A520AEE4-F1
#
_cell.length_a   1.000
_cell.length_b   1.000
_cell.length_c   1.000
_cell.angle_alpha   90.00
_cell.angle_beta   90.00
_cell.angle_gamma   90.00
#
_symmetry.space_group_name_H-M   'P 1'
#
loop_
_entity.id
_entity.type
_entity.pdbx_description
1 polymer ?
#
loop_
_entity_poly.entity_id
_entity_poly.type
_entity_poly.pdbx_seq_one_letter_code
_entity_poly.pdbx_strand_id
1 'polypeptide(L)' 'MKAIGFKTSLPIADAESFIEFQKDIPTPTDQQLLIKIQAISVNPVDYKVRQNSLKDQIADSPKIIGWDAVGT' A
#
# COMPACT_ATOMS: atom_id res chain seq x y z
N MET A 1 2.46 -9.76 8.77
CA MET A 1 3.11 -8.44 8.74
C MET A 1 2.06 -7.35 8.71
N LYS A 2 2.31 -6.27 9.44
CA LYS A 2 1.51 -5.05 9.39
C LYS A 2 1.68 -4.38 8.03
N ALA A 3 0.58 -3.90 7.45
CA ALA A 3 0.58 -3.15 6.20
C ALA A 3 -0.46 -2.02 6.26
N ILE A 4 -0.24 -0.98 5.45
CA ILE A 4 -1.18 0.12 5.22
C ILE A 4 -1.69 0.05 3.78
N GLY A 5 -2.99 0.20 3.58
CA GLY A 5 -3.60 0.15 2.25
C GLY A 5 -4.99 0.77 2.23
N PHE A 6 -5.70 0.63 1.11
CA PHE A 6 -7.08 1.13 0.95
C PHE A 6 -7.92 0.18 0.11
N LYS A 7 -9.22 0.09 0.39
CA LYS A 7 -10.17 -0.74 -0.39
C LYS A 7 -10.89 0.04 -1.49
N THR A 8 -11.01 1.36 -1.36
CA THR A 8 -11.63 2.24 -2.35
C THR A 8 -10.93 3.60 -2.37
N SER A 9 -10.95 4.30 -3.50
CA SER A 9 -10.27 5.59 -3.67
C SER A 9 -11.09 6.76 -3.08
N LEU A 10 -10.96 6.98 -1.76
CA LEU A 10 -11.65 8.04 -1.02
C LEU A 10 -10.86 9.36 -0.93
N PRO A 11 -11.48 10.50 -0.59
CA PRO A 11 -10.75 11.72 -0.19
C PRO A 11 -9.79 11.45 0.97
N ILE A 12 -8.66 12.17 1.07
CA ILE A 12 -7.65 11.89 2.12
C ILE A 12 -8.11 12.23 3.54
N ALA A 13 -9.11 13.10 3.66
CA ALA A 13 -9.75 13.41 4.94
C ALA A 13 -10.73 12.34 5.42
N ASP A 14 -11.05 11.34 4.58
CA ASP A 14 -11.90 10.23 4.97
C ASP A 14 -11.11 9.26 5.88
N ALA A 15 -11.74 8.81 6.96
CA ALA A 15 -11.12 7.92 7.94
C ALA A 15 -10.73 6.56 7.33
N GLU A 16 -11.46 6.11 6.29
CA GLU A 16 -11.19 4.85 5.58
C GLU A 16 -10.30 5.05 4.35
N SER A 17 -9.74 6.26 4.16
CA SER A 17 -8.83 6.56 3.04
C SER A 17 -7.53 5.77 3.10
N PHE A 18 -7.15 5.34 4.30
CA PHE A 18 -6.15 4.32 4.56
C PHE A 18 -6.57 3.51 5.78
N ILE A 19 -6.28 2.21 5.74
CA ILE A 19 -6.51 1.27 6.84
C ILE A 19 -5.25 0.48 7.14
N GLU A 20 -5.03 0.20 8.43
CA GLU A 20 -4.02 -0.76 8.88
C GLU A 20 -4.62 -2.18 8.85
N PHE A 21 -3.84 -3.15 8.35
CA PHE A 21 -4.26 -4.56 8.34
C PHE A 21 -3.07 -5.52 8.47
N GLN A 22 -3.38 -6.79 8.77
CA GLN A 22 -2.41 -7.88 8.77
C GLN A 22 -2.42 -8.60 7.42
N LYS A 23 -1.24 -8.90 6.89
CA LYS A 23 -1.03 -9.70 5.68
C LYS A 23 0.02 -10.76 5.96
N ASP A 24 -0.05 -11.91 5.32
CA ASP A 24 1.04 -12.90 5.39
C ASP A 24 2.36 -12.33 4.86
N ILE A 25 3.48 -12.77 5.44
CA ILE A 25 4.81 -12.42 4.93
C ILE A 25 5.01 -13.20 3.63
N PRO A 26 5.26 -12.54 2.49
CA PRO A 26 5.44 -13.23 1.23
C PRO A 26 6.78 -13.99 1.21
N THR A 27 6.78 -15.13 0.53
CA THR A 27 8.00 -15.90 0.24
C THR A 27 8.53 -15.45 -1.12
N PRO A 28 9.74 -14.86 -1.21
CA PRO A 28 10.31 -14.46 -2.49
C PRO A 28 10.66 -15.69 -3.33
N THR A 29 10.51 -15.59 -4.66
CA THR A 29 10.95 -16.61 -5.63
C THR A 29 11.99 -16.04 -6.59
N ASP A 30 12.75 -16.92 -7.25
CA ASP A 30 13.71 -16.59 -8.31
C ASP A 30 14.57 -15.33 -8.02
N GLN A 31 14.38 -14.26 -8.79
CA GLN A 31 15.13 -13.01 -8.70
C GLN A 31 14.45 -11.94 -7.81
N GLN A 32 13.65 -12.35 -6.83
CA GLN A 32 13.00 -11.46 -5.87
C GLN A 32 13.76 -11.38 -4.55
N LEU A 33 13.66 -10.23 -3.88
CA LEU A 33 14.16 -10.03 -2.54
C LEU A 33 13.01 -9.77 -1.57
N LEU A 34 13.08 -10.33 -0.38
CA LEU A 34 12.23 -9.96 0.74
C LEU A 34 12.98 -8.99 1.64
N ILE A 35 12.51 -7.74 1.68
CA ILE A 35 13.16 -6.67 2.45
C ILE A 35 12.31 -6.33 3.68
N LYS A 36 12.95 -6.26 4.84
CA LYS A 36 12.38 -5.69 6.06
C LYS A 36 12.47 -4.16 5.98
N ILE A 37 11.35 -3.54 5.65
CA ILE A 37 11.23 -2.08 5.51
C ILE A 37 11.54 -1.36 6.83
N GLN A 38 12.44 -0.39 6.77
CA GLN A 38 12.76 0.53 7.88
C GLN A 38 12.11 1.89 7.68
N ALA A 39 12.09 2.40 6.44
CA ALA A 39 11.42 3.65 6.09
C ALA A 39 10.98 3.66 4.62
N ILE A 40 10.06 4.58 4.32
CA ILE A 40 9.53 4.86 2.98
C ILE A 40 9.45 6.38 2.76
N SER A 41 9.28 6.81 1.51
CA SER A 41 8.95 8.19 1.15
C SER A 41 7.53 8.28 0.57
N VAL A 42 6.95 9.48 0.56
CA VAL A 42 5.68 9.79 -0.09
C VAL A 42 5.93 10.74 -1.25
N ASN A 43 5.50 10.35 -2.45
CA ASN A 43 5.71 11.06 -3.69
C ASN A 43 4.39 11.43 -4.37
N PRO A 44 4.41 12.28 -5.41
CA PRO A 44 3.20 12.61 -6.17
C PRO A 44 2.48 11.40 -6.79
N VAL A 45 3.18 10.31 -7.10
CA VAL A 45 2.56 9.10 -7.63
C VAL A 45 1.67 8.42 -6.58
N ASP A 46 2.04 8.46 -5.29
CA ASP A 46 1.30 7.81 -4.22
C ASP A 46 -0.12 8.34 -4.11
N TYR A 47 -0.28 9.67 -4.00
CA TYR A 47 -1.62 10.26 -3.90
C TYR A 47 -2.40 10.11 -5.21
N LYS A 48 -1.74 10.17 -6.37
CA LYS A 48 -2.40 9.98 -7.68
C LYS A 48 -2.96 8.57 -7.82
N VAL A 49 -2.21 7.54 -7.44
CA VAL A 49 -2.70 6.15 -7.49
C VAL A 49 -3.77 5.90 -6.44
N ARG A 50 -3.57 6.39 -5.20
CA ARG A 50 -4.57 6.33 -4.13
C ARG A 50 -5.89 6.96 -4.55
N GLN A 51 -5.85 8.13 -5.18
CA GLN A 51 -7.03 8.87 -5.58
C GLN A 51 -7.77 8.25 -6.77
N ASN A 52 -7.12 7.48 -7.64
CA ASN A 52 -7.70 7.11 -8.93
C ASN A 52 -7.87 5.61 -9.18
N SER A 53 -7.06 4.74 -8.55
CA SER A 53 -6.95 3.35 -9.01
C SER A 53 -8.05 2.39 -8.54
N LEU A 54 -8.89 2.79 -7.58
CA LEU A 54 -10.07 2.07 -7.10
C LEU A 54 -11.26 3.03 -6.97
N LYS A 55 -11.39 3.99 -7.88
CA LYS A 55 -12.59 4.85 -7.95
C LYS A 55 -13.80 3.99 -8.27
N ASP A 56 -14.90 4.25 -7.55
CA ASP A 56 -16.20 3.59 -7.72
C ASP A 56 -16.14 2.05 -7.60
N GLN A 57 -15.08 1.53 -6.99
CA GLN A 57 -14.81 0.11 -6.81
C GLN A 57 -14.39 -0.14 -5.36
N ILE A 58 -14.73 -1.32 -4.85
CA ILE A 58 -14.29 -1.82 -3.54
C ILE A 58 -13.50 -3.09 -3.80
N ALA A 59 -12.21 -3.06 -3.47
CA ALA A 59 -11.35 -4.23 -3.57
C ALA A 59 -11.62 -5.20 -2.41
N ASP A 60 -11.61 -6.50 -2.71
CA ASP A 60 -11.76 -7.57 -1.72
C ASP A 60 -10.66 -7.50 -0.64
N SER A 61 -9.43 -7.16 -1.09
CA SER A 61 -8.27 -6.96 -0.22
C SER A 61 -7.72 -5.53 -0.36
N PRO A 62 -7.15 -4.95 0.71
CA PRO A 62 -6.63 -3.58 0.65
C PRO A 62 -5.44 -3.50 -0.32
N LYS A 63 -5.48 -2.51 -1.20
CA LYS A 63 -4.37 -2.17 -2.09
C LYS A 63 -3.26 -1.45 -1.32
N ILE A 64 -2.06 -2.01 -1.37
CA ILE A 64 -0.84 -1.41 -0.81
C ILE A 64 -0.16 -0.57 -1.89
N ILE A 65 0.36 0.60 -1.52
CA ILE A 65 1.13 1.50 -2.39
C ILE A 65 2.43 1.93 -1.68
N GLY A 66 3.30 2.64 -2.40
CA GLY A 66 4.63 3.06 -1.94
C GLY A 66 5.69 2.69 -2.99
N TRP A 67 6.39 3.69 -3.53
CA TRP A 67 7.38 3.51 -4.59
C TRP A 67 8.83 3.71 -4.15
N ASP A 68 9.06 4.13 -2.91
CA ASP A 68 10.38 4.29 -2.32
C ASP A 68 10.47 3.51 -1.01
N ALA A 69 11.61 2.85 -0.79
CA ALA A 69 11.87 2.06 0.40
C ALA A 69 13.36 2.01 0.74
N VAL A 70 13.65 1.89 2.04
CA VAL A 70 14.96 1.49 2.57
C VAL A 70 14.77 0.45 3.66
N GLY A 71 15.65 -0.54 3.70
CA GLY A 71 15.57 -1.66 4.64
C GLY A 71 16.70 -2.67 4.45
N THR A 72 16.57 -3.81 5.14
CA THR A 72 17.50 -4.94 5.12
C THR A 72 16.84 -6.21 4.61
#